data_AF-A0AAF1D1U0-F1
#
_entry.id   AF-A0AAF1D1U0-F1
#
_cell.length_a   1.000
_cell.length_b   1.000
_cell.length_c   1.000
_cell.angle_alpha   90.00
_cell.angle_beta   90.00
_cell.angle_gamma   90.00
#
_symmetry.space_group_name_H-M   'P 1'
#
loop_
_entity.id
_entity.type
_entity.pdbx_description
1 polymer ?
#
loop_
_entity_poly.entity_id
_entity_poly.type
_entity_poly.pdbx_seq_one_letter_code
_entity_poly.pdbx_strand_id
1 'polypeptide(L)'
;MLEKYYVVAILMFAIGLIGIIKRQNLIMLFVSSEILLNGANLALVTAGVMHNSIEGQVFALFIMGVAACEVAVGIALCVLWYRKTGTLEISSLAEKGDEKCKI
;
A
#
# COMPACT_ATOMS: atom_id res chain seq x y z
N MET A 1 -5.87 27.42 -4.82
CA MET A 1 -4.58 26.93 -4.26
C MET A 1 -4.70 25.48 -3.81
N LEU A 2 -5.71 25.13 -3.00
CA LEU A 2 -5.94 23.76 -2.48
C LEU A 2 -6.27 22.71 -3.55
N GLU A 3 -6.97 23.11 -4.63
CA GLU A 3 -7.23 22.29 -5.83
C GLU A 3 -5.99 21.58 -6.39
N LYS A 4 -4.82 22.22 -6.33
CA LYS A 4 -3.56 21.67 -6.84
C LYS A 4 -3.08 20.45 -6.04
N TYR A 5 -3.40 20.39 -4.75
CA TYR A 5 -3.01 19.28 -3.89
C TYR A 5 -3.81 18.00 -4.20
N TYR A 6 -5.06 18.13 -4.65
CA TYR A 6 -5.80 16.98 -5.16
C TYR A 6 -5.18 16.40 -6.43
N VAL A 7 -4.66 17.23 -7.32
CA VAL A 7 -3.94 16.74 -8.51
C VAL A 7 -2.71 15.92 -8.10
N VAL A 8 -1.95 16.39 -7.11
CA VAL A 8 -0.80 15.64 -6.57
C VAL A 8 -1.25 14.35 -5.89
N ALA A 9 -2.32 14.40 -5.08
CA ALA A 9 -2.87 13.24 -4.39
C ALA A 9 -3.31 12.15 -5.38
N ILE A 10 -4.04 12.53 -6.43
CA ILE A 10 -4.49 11.61 -7.49
C ILE A 10 -3.29 11.04 -8.25
N LEU A 11 -2.28 11.87 -8.56
CA LEU A 11 -1.08 11.40 -9.25
C LEU A 11 -0.31 10.38 -8.39
N MET A 12 -0.11 10.65 -7.10
CA MET A 12 0.54 9.72 -6.18
C MET A 12 -0.26 8.42 -6.03
N PHE A 13 -1.58 8.52 -5.90
CA PHE A 13 -2.48 7.36 -5.83
C PHE A 13 -2.39 6.50 -7.09
N ALA A 14 -2.42 7.13 -8.28
CA ALA A 14 -2.29 6.43 -9.55
C ALA A 14 -0.93 5.72 -9.70
N ILE A 15 0.17 6.38 -9.29
CA ILE A 15 1.50 5.77 -9.29
C ILE A 15 1.55 4.55 -8.36
N GLY A 16 1.00 4.67 -7.15
CA GLY A 16 0.89 3.54 -6.22
C GLY A 16 0.08 2.38 -6.82
N LEU A 17 -1.06 2.68 -7.43
CA LEU A 17 -1.92 1.68 -8.08
C LEU A 17 -1.22 0.96 -9.24
N ILE A 18 -0.53 1.70 -10.11
CA ILE A 18 0.27 1.13 -11.19
C ILE A 18 1.40 0.25 -10.62
N GLY A 19 2.01 0.68 -9.51
CA GLY A 19 3.01 -0.09 -8.78
C GLY A 19 2.47 -1.45 -8.35
N ILE A 20 1.29 -1.50 -7.72
CA ILE A 20 0.66 -2.75 -7.26
C ILE A 20 0.43 -3.72 -8.43
N ILE A 21 -0.06 -3.22 -9.58
CA ILE A 21 -0.39 -4.08 -10.72
C ILE A 21 0.88 -4.62 -11.42
N LYS A 22 1.96 -3.84 -11.47
CA LYS A 22 3.15 -4.17 -12.27
C LYS A 22 4.24 -4.93 -11.51
N ARG A 23 4.24 -4.89 -10.18
CA ARG A 23 5.34 -5.44 -9.37
C ARG A 23 5.06 -6.90 -9.01
N GLN A 24 6.01 -7.78 -9.34
CA GLN A 24 5.96 -9.19 -8.96
C GLN A 24 6.75 -9.51 -7.68
N ASN A 25 7.55 -8.57 -7.18
CA ASN A 25 8.26 -8.73 -5.91
C ASN A 25 7.36 -8.28 -4.75
N LEU A 26 7.20 -9.15 -3.75
CA LEU A 26 6.36 -8.89 -2.56
C LEU A 26 6.75 -7.60 -1.82
N ILE A 27 8.04 -7.34 -1.63
CA ILE A 27 8.49 -6.11 -0.93
C ILE A 27 8.06 -4.86 -1.72
N MET A 28 8.21 -4.90 -3.04
CA MET A 28 7.82 -3.77 -3.90
C MET A 28 6.31 -3.55 -3.92
N LEU A 29 5.52 -4.59 -3.67
CA LEU A 29 4.07 -4.48 -3.53
C LEU A 29 3.70 -3.70 -2.26
N PHE A 30 4.34 -4.01 -1.11
CA PHE A 30 4.14 -3.24 0.13
C PHE A 30 4.54 -1.77 -0.04
N VAL A 31 5.69 -1.49 -0.67
CA VAL A 31 6.10 -0.10 -0.96
C VAL A 31 5.09 0.63 -1.85
N SER A 32 4.47 -0.08 -2.81
CA SER A 32 3.44 0.51 -3.67
C SER A 32 2.13 0.78 -2.91
N SER A 33 1.78 -0.07 -1.95
CA SER A 33 0.65 0.14 -1.01
C SER A 33 0.86 1.41 -0.18
N GLU A 34 2.06 1.63 0.36
CA GLU A 34 2.40 2.83 1.14
C GLU A 34 2.28 4.12 0.30
N ILE A 35 2.74 4.10 -0.95
CA ILE A 35 2.62 5.26 -1.85
C ILE A 35 1.14 5.57 -2.15
N LEU A 36 0.32 4.53 -2.36
CA LEU A 36 -1.12 4.65 -2.59
C LEU A 36 -1.83 5.25 -1.37
N LEU A 37 -1.56 4.73 -0.17
CA LEU A 37 -2.10 5.23 1.10
C LEU A 37 -1.66 6.67 1.38
N ASN A 38 -0.43 7.04 1.05
CA ASN A 38 0.05 8.41 1.21
C ASN A 38 -0.68 9.41 0.28
N GLY A 39 -1.00 8.99 -0.94
CA GLY A 39 -1.86 9.78 -1.85
C GLY A 39 -3.26 9.99 -1.27
N ALA A 40 -3.87 8.93 -0.71
CA ALA A 40 -5.17 9.03 -0.04
C ALA A 40 -5.13 9.94 1.20
N ASN A 41 -4.08 9.87 2.01
CA ASN A 41 -3.87 10.75 3.16
C ASN A 41 -3.77 12.22 2.74
N LEU A 42 -3.04 12.51 1.65
CA LEU A 42 -2.94 13.88 1.13
C LEU A 42 -4.30 14.42 0.68
N ALA A 43 -5.12 13.60 0.00
CA ALA A 43 -6.48 13.99 -0.37
C ALA A 43 -7.34 14.29 0.87
N LEU A 44 -7.24 13.47 1.91
CA LEU A 44 -8.00 13.62 3.14
C LEU A 44 -7.62 14.86 3.94
N VAL A 45 -6.32 15.12 4.09
CA VAL A 45 -5.82 16.34 4.74
C VAL A 45 -6.25 17.58 3.95
N THR A 46 -6.19 17.53 2.61
CA THR A 46 -6.64 18.63 1.75
C THR A 46 -8.14 18.89 1.94
N ALA A 47 -8.96 17.85 2.01
CA ALA A 47 -10.39 17.95 2.28
C ALA A 47 -10.67 18.58 3.66
N GLY A 48 -9.97 18.14 4.71
CA GLY A 48 -10.07 18.72 6.05
C GLY A 48 -9.76 20.22 6.05
N VAL A 49 -8.67 20.62 5.40
CA VAL A 49 -8.28 22.04 5.28
C VAL A 49 -9.32 22.85 4.51
N MET A 50 -9.90 22.32 3.42
CA MET A 50 -10.93 23.01 2.65
C MET A 50 -12.21 23.27 3.44
N HIS A 51 -12.59 22.34 4.31
CA HIS A 51 -13.76 22.47 5.17
C HIS A 51 -13.47 23.13 6.52
N ASN A 52 -12.24 23.62 6.76
CA ASN A 52 -11.77 24.12 8.05
C ASN A 52 -12.03 23.13 9.21
N SER A 53 -11.94 21.83 8.93
CA SER A 53 -12.14 20.75 9.88
C SER A 53 -10.82 20.03 10.18
N ILE A 54 -10.60 19.71 11.46
CA ILE A 54 -9.45 18.92 11.91
C ILE A 54 -9.63 17.41 11.67
N GLU A 55 -10.83 16.97 11.32
CA GLU A 55 -11.16 15.55 11.16
C GLU A 55 -10.30 14.87 10.09
N GLY A 56 -10.03 15.57 8.97
CA GLY A 56 -9.18 15.04 7.91
C GLY A 56 -7.73 14.81 8.35
N GLN A 57 -7.22 15.65 9.24
CA GLN A 57 -5.87 15.50 9.81
C GLN A 57 -5.82 14.35 10.82
N VAL A 58 -6.82 14.26 11.69
CA VAL A 58 -6.93 13.19 12.70
C VAL A 58 -7.02 11.82 12.01
N PHE A 59 -7.83 11.69 10.97
CA PHE A 59 -7.98 10.42 10.26
C PHE A 59 -6.72 10.04 9.47
N ALA A 60 -5.97 11.01 8.94
CA ALA A 60 -4.66 10.75 8.31
C ALA A 60 -3.63 10.19 9.33
N LEU A 61 -3.65 10.65 10.58
CA LEU A 61 -2.82 10.06 11.65
C LEU A 61 -3.21 8.60 11.93
N PHE A 62 -4.51 8.30 11.96
CA PHE A 62 -4.98 6.92 12.11
C PHE A 62 -4.52 6.02 10.96
N ILE A 63 -4.63 6.48 9.71
CA ILE A 63 -4.14 5.73 8.55
C ILE A 63 -2.63 5.47 8.64
N MET A 64 -1.82 6.46 9.06
CA MET A 64 -0.38 6.23 9.26
C MET A 64 -0.10 5.16 10.32
N GLY A 65 -0.89 5.12 11.40
CA GLY A 65 -0.79 4.04 12.40
C GLY A 65 -1.15 2.66 11.83
N VAL A 66 -2.23 2.58 11.05
CA VAL A 66 -2.65 1.33 10.38
C VAL A 66 -1.61 0.87 9.36
N ALA A 67 -1.06 1.79 8.57
CA ALA A 67 0.00 1.50 7.59
C ALA A 67 1.25 0.93 8.27
N ALA A 68 1.67 1.49 9.40
CA ALA A 68 2.79 0.95 10.18
C ALA A 68 2.52 -0.49 10.66
N CYS A 69 1.30 -0.80 11.10
CA CYS A 69 0.89 -2.15 11.47
C CYS A 69 0.89 -3.11 10.26
N GLU A 70 0.38 -2.67 9.10
CA GLU A 70 0.37 -3.46 7.87
C GLU A 70 1.78 -3.84 7.44
N VAL A 71 2.72 -2.90 7.39
CA VAL A 71 4.10 -3.15 6.97
C VAL A 71 4.82 -4.09 7.95
N ALA A 72 4.59 -3.93 9.26
CA ALA A 72 5.17 -4.84 10.26
C ALA A 72 4.72 -6.30 10.03
N VAL A 73 3.42 -6.51 9.82
CA VAL A 73 2.86 -7.84 9.52
C VAL A 73 3.32 -8.33 8.15
N GLY A 74 3.35 -7.46 7.15
CA GLY A 74 3.75 -7.77 5.78
C GLY A 74 5.20 -8.23 5.67
N ILE A 75 6.12 -7.54 6.35
CA ILE A 75 7.54 -7.92 6.40
C ILE A 75 7.72 -9.24 7.16
N ALA A 76 7.04 -9.43 8.28
CA ALA A 76 7.09 -10.70 9.02
C ALA A 76 6.67 -11.89 8.13
N LEU A 77 5.61 -11.71 7.33
CA LEU A 77 5.16 -12.69 6.35
C LEU A 77 6.18 -12.90 5.22
N CYS A 78 6.78 -11.82 4.69
CA CYS A 78 7.83 -11.91 3.67
C CYS A 78 9.03 -12.73 4.15
N VAL A 79 9.48 -12.50 5.40
CA VAL A 79 10.61 -13.24 5.98
C VAL A 79 10.27 -14.71 6.15
N LEU A 80 9.09 -15.03 6.67
CA LEU A 80 8.64 -16.42 6.81
C LEU A 80 8.56 -17.12 5.45
N TRP A 81 8.05 -16.43 4.43
CA TRP A 81 7.97 -16.96 3.07
C TRP A 81 9.35 -17.21 2.49
N TYR A 82 10.25 -16.23 2.57
CA TYR A 82 11.62 -16.35 2.06
C TYR A 82 12.36 -17.52 2.69
N ARG A 83 12.17 -17.78 3.99
CA ARG A 83 12.76 -18.96 4.66
C ARG A 83 12.24 -20.29 4.11
N LYS A 84 11.01 -20.33 3.58
CA LYS A 84 10.39 -21.56 3.07
C LYS A 84 10.63 -21.80 1.58
N THR A 85 10.70 -20.75 0.77
CA THR A 85 10.75 -20.84 -0.70
C THR A 85 12.04 -20.32 -1.31
N GLY A 86 12.84 -19.55 -0.56
CA GLY A 86 14.04 -18.89 -1.08
C GLY A 86 13.78 -17.76 -2.09
N THR A 87 12.51 -17.41 -2.34
CA THR A 87 12.12 -16.37 -3.30
C THR A 87 11.01 -15.47 -2.73
N LEU A 88 11.01 -14.20 -3.13
CA LEU A 88 9.99 -13.20 -2.78
C LEU A 88 9.07 -12.86 -3.97
N GLU A 89 9.13 -13.66 -5.03
CA GLU A 89 8.28 -13.47 -6.20
C GLU A 89 6.89 -14.03 -6.00
N ILE A 90 5.88 -13.23 -6.36
CA ILE A 90 4.46 -13.58 -6.27
C ILE A 90 4.13 -14.76 -7.19
N SER A 91 4.82 -14.92 -8.31
CA SER A 91 4.63 -16.06 -9.24
C SER A 91 4.78 -17.41 -8.55
N SER A 92 5.69 -17.51 -7.57
CA SER A 92 5.92 -18.73 -6.78
C SER A 92 4.76 -19.09 -5.83
N LEU A 93 3.87 -18.13 -5.53
CA LEU A 93 2.65 -18.35 -4.74
C LEU A 93 1.57 -19.00 -5.59
N ALA A 94 1.43 -18.58 -6.86
CA ALA A 94 0.40 -19.09 -7.76
C ALA A 94 0.61 -20.58 -8.06
N GLU A 95 1.84 -20.99 -8.34
CA GLU A 95 2.18 -22.37 -8.71
C GLU A 95 1.91 -23.38 -7.59
N LYS A 96 2.16 -23.01 -6.32
CA LYS A 96 1.90 -23.87 -5.16
C LYS A 96 0.42 -24.03 -4.81
N GLY A 97 -0.45 -23.12 -5.27
CA GLY A 97 -1.90 -23.29 -5.15
C GLY A 97 -2.43 -24.42 -6.04
N ASP A 98 -1.86 -24.55 -7.24
CA ASP A 98 -2.26 -25.56 -8.23
C ASP A 98 -1.76 -26.98 -7.89
N GLU A 99 -0.60 -27.11 -7.25
CA GLU A 99 -0.09 -28.43 -6.82
C GLU A 99 -0.99 -29.08 -5.75
N LYS A 100 -1.63 -28.28 -4.89
CA LYS A 100 -2.64 -28.79 -3.94
C LYS A 100 -3.97 -29.20 -4.59
N CYS A 101 -4.28 -28.71 -5.79
CA CYS A 101 -5.49 -29.07 -6.52
C CYS A 101 -5.34 -30.41 -7.29
N LYS A 102 -4.10 -30.90 -7.44
CA LYS A 102 -3.78 -32.16 -8.13
C LYS A 102 -3.62 -33.39 -7.22
N ILE A 103 -3.77 -33.24 -5.90
CA ILE A 103 -3.70 -34.34 -4.92
C ILE A 103 -5.10 -34.65 -4.40
#